data_AF-A0A7C9EHB3-F1
#
_entry.id   AF-A0A7C9EHB3-F1
#
_cell.length_a   1.000
_cell.length_b   1.000
_cell.length_c   1.000
_cell.angle_alpha   90.00
_cell.angle_beta   90.00
_cell.angle_gamma   90.00
#
_symmetry.space_group_name_H-M   'P 1'
#
loop_
_entity.id
_entity.type
_entity.pdbx_description
1 polymer ?
#
loop_
_entity_poly.entity_id
_entity_poly.type
_entity_poly.pdbx_seq_one_letter_code
_entity_poly.pdbx_strand_id
1 'polypeptide(L)'
;EQFRVDVAQNPNDTEESIWCFLCEARLYGVDEARKRFLEIGTDPRPVMREAYQTFKDGGDPDKLVDTFSNSPDNEYFYASLYAGLYYEALGEADAAKNYIVCACQSPYGQRSDDYMASLAKVHCLCRNWSLT
;
A
#
# COMPACT_ATOMS: atom_id res chain seq x y z
N GLU A 1 12.78 -11.42 -8.67
CA GLU A 1 14.24 -11.11 -8.65
C GLU A 1 14.56 -9.62 -8.53
N GLN A 2 13.96 -8.73 -9.33
CA GLN A 2 14.30 -7.28 -9.31
C GLN A 2 14.25 -6.63 -7.91
N PHE A 3 13.12 -6.74 -7.19
CA PHE A 3 12.96 -6.15 -5.84
C PHE A 3 14.07 -6.54 -4.85
N ARG A 4 14.53 -7.79 -4.91
CA ARG A 4 15.58 -8.31 -4.00
C ARG A 4 16.95 -7.72 -4.30
N VAL A 5 17.21 -7.40 -5.58
CA VAL A 5 18.43 -6.71 -6.01
C VAL A 5 18.39 -5.25 -5.59
N ASP A 6 17.24 -4.60 -5.72
CA ASP A 6 17.07 -3.17 -5.40
C ASP A 6 17.17 -2.91 -3.90
N VAL A 7 16.56 -3.75 -3.06
CA VAL A 7 16.73 -3.69 -1.59
C VAL A 7 18.19 -3.87 -1.15
N ALA A 8 18.97 -4.69 -1.87
CA ALA A 8 20.39 -4.82 -1.55
C ALA A 8 21.17 -3.51 -1.77
N GLN A 9 20.66 -2.60 -2.60
CA GLN A 9 21.24 -1.26 -2.83
C GLN A 9 20.61 -0.19 -1.93
N ASN A 10 19.30 -0.26 -1.67
CA ASN A 10 18.57 0.64 -0.77
C ASN A 10 17.82 -0.16 0.31
N PRO A 11 18.49 -0.50 1.42
CA PRO A 11 17.97 -1.46 2.38
C PRO A 11 16.86 -0.90 3.29
N ASN A 12 16.37 0.32 3.06
CA ASN A 12 15.29 0.93 3.85
C ASN A 12 14.05 1.24 3.02
N ASP A 13 13.98 0.75 1.78
CA ASP A 13 12.87 1.03 0.88
C ASP A 13 11.67 0.14 1.17
N THR A 14 10.71 0.66 1.94
CA THR A 14 9.48 -0.07 2.29
C THR A 14 8.65 -0.44 1.08
N GLU A 15 8.68 0.41 0.06
CA GLU A 15 7.82 0.25 -1.10
C GLU A 15 8.26 -0.98 -1.89
N GLU A 16 9.57 -1.21 -2.03
CA GLU A 16 10.11 -2.43 -2.65
C GLU A 16 9.59 -3.71 -1.98
N SER A 17 9.54 -3.75 -0.65
CA SER A 17 9.00 -4.91 0.10
C SER A 17 7.50 -5.10 -0.14
N ILE A 18 6.73 -4.02 -0.11
CA ILE A 18 5.28 -4.06 -0.34
C ILE A 18 4.96 -4.47 -1.78
N TRP A 19 5.64 -3.90 -2.77
CA TRP A 19 5.44 -4.25 -4.18
C TRP A 19 5.83 -5.70 -4.47
N CYS A 20 6.95 -6.16 -3.91
CA CYS A 20 7.35 -7.56 -4.00
C CYS A 20 6.26 -8.48 -3.44
N PHE A 21 5.72 -8.16 -2.26
CA PHE A 21 4.62 -8.91 -1.66
C PHE A 21 3.38 -8.91 -2.57
N LEU A 22 2.95 -7.77 -3.09
CA LEU A 22 1.75 -7.67 -3.94
C LEU A 22 1.88 -8.53 -5.21
N CYS A 23 3.05 -8.50 -5.84
CA CYS A 23 3.34 -9.37 -6.99
C CYS A 23 3.34 -10.85 -6.61
N GLU A 24 4.00 -11.22 -5.52
CA GLU A 24 4.09 -12.61 -5.06
C GLU A 24 2.75 -13.14 -4.56
N ALA A 25 1.91 -12.30 -3.94
CA ALA A 25 0.57 -12.66 -3.49
C ALA A 25 -0.31 -13.03 -4.69
N ARG A 26 -0.19 -12.30 -5.80
CA ARG A 26 -0.90 -12.64 -7.05
C ARG A 26 -0.40 -13.94 -7.69
N LEU A 27 0.88 -14.28 -7.55
CA LEU A 27 1.48 -15.47 -8.17
C LEU A 27 1.35 -16.73 -7.33
N TYR A 28 1.49 -16.60 -6.01
CA TYR A 28 1.67 -17.71 -5.07
C TYR A 28 0.65 -17.71 -3.92
N GLY A 29 -0.16 -16.66 -3.79
CA GLY A 29 -1.05 -16.44 -2.66
C GLY A 29 -0.39 -15.68 -1.51
N VAL A 30 -1.22 -15.07 -0.67
CA VAL A 30 -0.82 -14.19 0.44
C VAL A 30 0.08 -14.89 1.45
N ASP A 31 -0.22 -16.15 1.80
CA ASP A 31 0.55 -16.89 2.80
C ASP A 31 1.98 -17.16 2.33
N GLU A 32 2.16 -17.53 1.07
CA GLU A 32 3.50 -17.75 0.49
C GLU A 32 4.25 -16.44 0.28
N ALA A 33 3.57 -15.38 -0.15
CA ALA A 33 4.15 -14.05 -0.25
C ALA A 33 4.67 -13.55 1.11
N ARG A 34 3.93 -13.82 2.19
CA ARG A 34 4.34 -13.46 3.55
C ARG A 34 5.56 -14.25 4.03
N LYS A 35 5.65 -15.55 3.72
CA LYS A 35 6.86 -16.35 4.02
C LYS A 35 8.10 -15.85 3.29
N ARG A 36 7.91 -15.22 2.13
CA ARG A 36 8.97 -14.69 1.26
C ARG A 36 9.17 -13.18 1.42
N PHE A 37 8.51 -12.59 2.41
CA PHE A 37 8.47 -11.15 2.60
C PHE A 37 9.88 -10.57 2.69
N LEU A 38 10.12 -9.52 1.92
CA LEU A 38 11.44 -8.94 1.78
C LEU A 38 11.72 -8.04 2.99
N GLU A 39 12.64 -8.48 3.85
CA GLU A 39 12.98 -7.72 5.04
C GLU A 39 13.94 -6.57 4.73
N ILE A 40 13.60 -5.40 5.25
CA ILE A 40 14.38 -4.16 5.14
C ILE A 40 14.62 -3.56 6.53
N GLY A 41 15.47 -2.54 6.58
CA GLY A 41 15.63 -1.66 7.72
C GLY A 41 14.43 -0.73 7.93
N THR A 42 14.62 0.30 8.76
CA THR A 42 13.53 1.13 9.25
C THR A 42 13.31 2.35 8.37
N ASP A 43 12.12 2.46 7.77
CA ASP A 43 11.70 3.69 7.08
C ASP A 43 11.45 4.82 8.08
N PRO A 44 11.93 6.05 7.83
CA PRO A 44 11.70 7.18 8.72
C PRO A 44 10.22 7.62 8.80
N ARG A 45 9.43 7.36 7.76
CA ARG A 45 8.02 7.76 7.64
C ARG A 45 7.14 6.84 8.50
N PRO A 46 6.39 7.37 9.49
CA PRO A 46 5.54 6.55 10.37
C PRO A 46 4.52 5.68 9.62
N VAL A 47 3.83 6.25 8.64
CA VAL A 47 2.83 5.54 7.82
C VAL A 47 3.43 4.35 7.07
N MET A 48 4.66 4.49 6.57
CA MET A 48 5.34 3.42 5.84
C MET A 48 5.73 2.28 6.78
N ARG A 49 6.20 2.60 7.99
CA ARG A 49 6.49 1.56 8.99
C ARG A 49 5.26 0.76 9.35
N GLU A 50 4.12 1.42 9.58
CA GLU A 50 2.89 0.72 9.91
C GLU A 50 2.41 -0.14 8.72
N ALA A 51 2.41 0.42 7.51
CA ALA A 51 2.09 -0.34 6.30
C ALA A 51 3.00 -1.56 6.14
N TYR A 52 4.32 -1.41 6.30
CA TYR A 52 5.26 -2.51 6.26
C TYR A 52 4.90 -3.64 7.24
N GLN A 53 4.62 -3.30 8.50
CA GLN A 53 4.24 -4.30 9.51
C GLN A 53 2.90 -4.96 9.17
N THR A 54 1.91 -4.20 8.68
CA THR A 54 0.62 -4.75 8.25
C THR A 54 0.81 -5.82 7.17
N PHE A 55 1.64 -5.56 6.17
CA PHE A 55 1.92 -6.54 5.11
C PHE A 55 2.75 -7.74 5.62
N LYS A 56 3.78 -7.47 6.44
CA LYS A 56 4.68 -8.48 6.99
C LYS A 56 3.98 -9.46 7.92
N ASP A 57 3.20 -8.93 8.87
CA ASP A 57 2.63 -9.72 9.97
C ASP A 57 1.16 -10.07 9.73
N GLY A 58 0.53 -9.51 8.70
CA GLY A 58 -0.88 -9.72 8.40
C GLY A 58 -1.79 -8.89 9.31
N GLY A 59 -1.49 -7.61 9.47
CA GLY A 59 -2.25 -6.66 10.28
C GLY A 59 -3.62 -6.29 9.68
N ASP A 60 -4.40 -5.55 10.47
CA ASP A 60 -5.72 -5.04 10.06
C ASP A 60 -5.57 -3.74 9.24
N PRO A 61 -6.03 -3.70 7.97
CA PRO A 61 -5.94 -2.51 7.14
C PRO A 61 -6.87 -1.37 7.61
N ASP A 62 -7.98 -1.66 8.29
CA ASP A 62 -8.86 -0.61 8.84
C ASP A 62 -8.14 0.12 9.97
N LYS A 63 -7.49 -0.64 10.85
CA LYS A 63 -6.66 -0.10 11.93
C LYS A 63 -5.50 0.76 11.40
N LEU A 64 -4.90 0.37 10.28
CA LEU A 64 -3.88 1.18 9.60
C LEU A 64 -4.46 2.57 9.26
N VAL A 65 -5.61 2.63 8.60
CA VAL A 65 -6.23 3.91 8.22
C VAL A 65 -6.67 4.72 9.44
N ASP A 66 -7.28 4.07 10.43
CA ASP A 66 -7.73 4.72 11.68
C ASP A 66 -6.57 5.39 12.41
N THR A 67 -5.40 4.75 12.44
CA THR A 67 -4.18 5.28 13.09
C THR A 67 -3.73 6.62 12.48
N PHE A 68 -3.94 6.81 11.16
CA PHE A 68 -3.53 8.01 10.42
C PHE A 68 -4.71 8.92 10.03
N SER A 69 -5.92 8.67 10.54
CA SER A 69 -7.14 9.43 10.22
C SER A 69 -7.04 10.93 10.55
N ASN A 70 -6.26 11.29 11.57
CA ASN A 70 -6.01 12.67 12.01
C ASN A 70 -4.58 13.14 11.72
N SER A 71 -3.81 12.37 10.96
CA SER A 71 -2.46 12.73 10.54
C SER A 71 -2.48 13.72 9.38
N PRO A 72 -1.32 14.32 9.01
CA PRO A 72 -1.21 15.13 7.80
C PRO A 72 -1.78 14.44 6.55
N ASP A 73 -2.32 15.22 5.61
CA ASP A 73 -3.04 14.73 4.42
C ASP A 73 -2.29 13.63 3.64
N ASN A 74 -0.96 13.72 3.58
CA ASN A 74 -0.13 12.72 2.90
C ASN A 74 -0.09 11.39 3.64
N GLU A 75 -0.03 11.37 4.96
CA GLU A 75 -0.01 10.11 5.73
C GLU A 75 -1.37 9.40 5.63
N TYR A 76 -2.48 10.14 5.74
CA TYR A 76 -3.81 9.57 5.51
C TYR A 76 -3.95 8.98 4.10
N PHE A 77 -3.42 9.67 3.09
CA PHE A 77 -3.40 9.19 1.71
C PHE A 77 -2.66 7.85 1.60
N TYR A 78 -1.43 7.78 2.12
CA TYR A 78 -0.61 6.56 2.03
C TYR A 78 -1.21 5.41 2.85
N ALA A 79 -1.76 5.68 4.03
CA ALA A 79 -2.46 4.69 4.84
C ALA A 79 -3.65 4.09 4.07
N SER A 80 -4.49 4.95 3.49
CA SER A 80 -5.63 4.54 2.66
C SER A 80 -5.20 3.77 1.41
N LEU A 81 -4.15 4.23 0.73
CA LEU A 81 -3.62 3.57 -0.47
C LEU A 81 -3.14 2.15 -0.15
N TYR A 82 -2.29 1.98 0.86
CA TYR A 82 -1.75 0.66 1.21
C TYR A 82 -2.80 -0.26 1.82
N ALA A 83 -3.78 0.27 2.57
CA ALA A 83 -4.92 -0.53 3.03
C ALA A 83 -5.71 -1.10 1.84
N GLY A 84 -6.01 -0.26 0.84
CA GLY A 84 -6.72 -0.69 -0.37
C GLY A 84 -5.96 -1.73 -1.18
N LEU A 85 -4.65 -1.52 -1.38
CA LEU A 85 -3.80 -2.50 -2.08
C LEU A 85 -3.72 -3.83 -1.32
N TYR A 86 -3.69 -3.77 0.02
CA TYR A 86 -3.63 -4.99 0.82
C TYR A 86 -4.95 -5.76 0.78
N TYR A 87 -6.10 -5.10 0.92
CA TYR A 87 -7.41 -5.72 0.72
C TYR A 87 -7.53 -6.37 -0.65
N GLU A 88 -7.00 -5.74 -1.69
CA GLU A 88 -7.00 -6.36 -3.01
C GLU A 88 -6.17 -7.65 -3.04
N ALA A 89 -5.00 -7.68 -2.40
CA ALA A 89 -4.19 -8.88 -2.30
C ALA A 89 -4.91 -10.00 -1.51
N LEU A 90 -5.76 -9.64 -0.55
CA LEU A 90 -6.62 -10.56 0.20
C LEU A 90 -7.85 -11.04 -0.60
N GLY A 91 -8.13 -10.45 -1.77
CA GLY A 91 -9.30 -10.76 -2.59
C GLY A 91 -10.58 -10.00 -2.19
N GLU A 92 -10.47 -9.04 -1.28
CA GLU A 92 -11.58 -8.25 -0.74
C GLU A 92 -11.84 -7.01 -1.61
N ALA A 93 -12.42 -7.22 -2.79
CA ALA A 93 -12.52 -6.18 -3.83
C ALA A 93 -13.31 -4.93 -3.42
N ASP A 94 -14.38 -5.07 -2.62
CA ASP A 94 -15.18 -3.93 -2.18
C ASP A 94 -14.44 -3.06 -1.16
N ALA A 95 -13.75 -3.70 -0.21
CA ALA A 95 -12.89 -2.99 0.75
C ALA A 95 -11.71 -2.32 0.05
N ALA A 96 -11.08 -3.01 -0.90
CA ALA A 96 -10.03 -2.44 -1.73
C ALA A 96 -10.50 -1.18 -2.46
N LYS A 97 -11.66 -1.26 -3.13
CA LYS A 97 -12.27 -0.12 -3.81
C LYS A 97 -12.49 1.05 -2.87
N ASN A 98 -13.11 0.80 -1.72
CA ASN A 98 -13.41 1.86 -0.76
C ASN A 98 -12.13 2.64 -0.39
N TYR A 99 -11.07 1.94 0.00
CA TYR A 99 -9.85 2.60 0.45
C TYR A 99 -9.03 3.26 -0.65
N ILE A 100 -8.94 2.67 -1.86
CA ILE A 100 -8.27 3.33 -2.99
C ILE A 100 -9.04 4.59 -3.43
N VAL A 101 -10.38 4.55 -3.43
CA VAL A 101 -11.21 5.72 -3.74
C VAL A 101 -11.03 6.79 -2.66
N CYS A 102 -11.05 6.43 -1.37
CA CYS A 102 -10.74 7.35 -0.27
C CYS A 102 -9.35 8.00 -0.43
N ALA A 103 -8.33 7.22 -0.79
CA ALA A 103 -7.00 7.75 -1.09
C ALA A 103 -7.06 8.78 -2.22
N CYS A 104 -7.71 8.46 -3.35
CA CYS A 104 -7.87 9.38 -4.48
C CYS A 104 -8.63 10.66 -4.11
N GLN A 105 -9.65 10.55 -3.24
CA GLN A 105 -10.52 11.66 -2.83
C GLN A 105 -9.93 12.50 -1.69
N SER A 106 -8.88 12.01 -1.01
CA SER A 106 -8.18 12.79 0.02
C SER A 106 -7.61 14.10 -0.55
N PRO A 107 -7.42 15.14 0.30
CA PRO A 107 -6.84 16.40 -0.17
C PRO A 107 -5.46 16.26 -0.82
N TYR A 108 -4.68 15.27 -0.38
CA TYR A 108 -3.38 14.93 -0.99
C TYR A 108 -3.57 14.23 -2.34
N GLY A 109 -4.41 13.20 -2.42
CA GLY A 109 -4.67 12.47 -3.68
C GLY A 109 -5.25 13.35 -4.79
N GLN A 110 -6.05 14.36 -4.44
CA GLN A 110 -6.62 15.30 -5.40
C GLN A 110 -5.61 16.31 -5.95
N ARG A 111 -4.69 16.80 -5.11
CA ARG A 111 -3.84 17.97 -5.42
C ARG A 111 -2.37 17.64 -5.69
N SER A 112 -1.90 16.47 -5.26
CA SER A 112 -0.49 16.09 -5.37
C SER A 112 -0.15 15.62 -6.77
N ASP A 113 1.01 16.04 -7.26
CA ASP A 113 1.67 15.49 -8.46
C ASP A 113 2.56 14.27 -8.12
N ASP A 114 2.47 13.76 -6.89
CA ASP A 114 3.16 12.53 -6.46
C ASP A 114 2.78 11.35 -7.35
N TYR A 115 3.78 10.54 -7.70
CA TYR A 115 3.62 9.34 -8.50
C TYR A 115 2.56 8.40 -7.93
N MET A 116 2.50 8.24 -6.62
CA MET A 116 1.57 7.37 -5.91
C MET A 116 0.13 7.88 -5.95
N ALA A 117 -0.07 9.20 -5.98
CA ALA A 117 -1.39 9.80 -6.22
C ALA A 117 -1.87 9.49 -7.65
N SER A 118 -0.96 9.51 -8.63
CA SER A 118 -1.26 9.10 -10.00
C SER A 118 -1.54 7.60 -10.10
N LEU A 119 -0.76 6.77 -9.40
CA LEU A 119 -0.95 5.31 -9.33
C LEU A 119 -2.35 4.98 -8.81
N ALA A 120 -2.79 5.60 -7.71
CA ALA A 120 -4.11 5.36 -7.15
C ALA A 120 -5.23 5.67 -8.16
N LYS A 121 -5.12 6.79 -8.89
CA LYS A 121 -6.08 7.18 -9.94
C LYS A 121 -6.10 6.18 -11.09
N VAL A 122 -4.93 5.78 -11.59
CA VAL A 122 -4.81 4.76 -12.66
C VAL A 122 -5.38 3.43 -12.19
N HIS A 123 -5.14 3.05 -10.94
CA HIS A 123 -5.66 1.84 -10.35
C HIS A 123 -7.20 1.79 -10.37
N CYS A 124 -7.86 2.90 -10.00
CA CYS A 124 -9.31 3.05 -10.15
C CYS A 124 -9.77 2.97 -11.61
N LEU A 125 -9.09 3.67 -12.52
CA LEU A 125 -9.43 3.65 -13.95
C LEU A 125 -9.38 2.25 -14.54
N CYS A 126 -8.33 1.47 -14.25
CA CYS A 126 -8.18 0.10 -14.73
C CYS A 126 -9.28 -0.85 -14.24
N ARG A 127 -9.97 -0.50 -13.15
CA ARG A 127 -11.03 -1.31 -12.53
C ARG A 127 -12.44 -0.72 -12.72
N ASN A 128 -12.56 0.37 -13.48
CA ASN A 128 -13.80 1.12 -13.64
C ASN A 128 -14.41 1.57 -12.30
N TRP A 129 -13.56 1.92 -11.33
CA TRP A 129 -14.02 2.46 -10.05
C TRP A 129 -14.25 3.96 -10.18
N SER A 130 -15.50 4.39 -9.97
CA SER A 130 -15.84 5.81 -10.05
C SER A 130 -15.25 6.58 -8.88
N LEU A 131 -14.68 7.75 -9.19
CA LEU A 131 -14.19 8.72 -8.22
C LEU A 131 -15.22 9.83 -7.92
N THR A 132 -16.35 9.83 -8.63
CA THR A 132 -17.46 10.78 -8.50
C THR A 132 -18.35 10.48 -7.31
#